data_AF-A0A6A4HRT3-F1
#
_entry.id   AF-A0A6A4HRT3-F1
#
_cell.length_a   1.000
_cell.length_b   1.000
_cell.length_c   1.000
_cell.angle_alpha   90.00
_cell.angle_beta   90.00
_cell.angle_gamma   90.00
#
_symmetry.space_group_name_H-M   'P 1'
#
loop_
_entity.id
_entity.type
_entity.pdbx_description
1 polymer ?
#
loop_
_entity_poly.entity_id
_entity_poly.type
_entity_poly.pdbx_seq_one_letter_code
_entity_poly.pdbx_strand_id
1 'polypeptide(L)' 'GMGNREAQEHFQRSGDTIHKAFYHVLKITSSPPFYNAYVHLPEDEVPAIIPNNPCFHAFCDAHAAGDGS' A
#
# COMPACT_ATOMS: atom_id res chain seq x y z
N GLY A 1 5.73 11.14 -4.54
CA GLY A 1 4.43 11.35 -5.19
C GLY A 1 4.29 12.81 -5.55
N MET A 2 3.66 13.13 -6.68
CA MET A 2 3.37 14.50 -7.10
C MET A 2 2.34 15.14 -6.15
N GLY A 3 2.53 16.41 -5.80
CA GLY A 3 1.60 17.16 -4.95
C GLY A 3 0.30 17.54 -5.66
N ASN A 4 -0.75 17.87 -4.90
CA ASN A 4 -2.04 18.24 -5.49
C ASN A 4 -1.94 19.49 -6.40
N ARG A 5 -1.15 20.51 -6.00
CA ARG A 5 -0.93 21.70 -6.83
C ARG A 5 -0.27 21.36 -8.17
N GLU A 6 0.78 20.55 -8.14
CA GLU A 6 1.49 20.11 -9.35
C GLU A 6 0.56 19.31 -10.27
N ALA A 7 -0.29 18.45 -9.71
CA ALA A 7 -1.29 17.72 -10.48
C ALA A 7 -2.33 18.65 -11.11
N GLN A 8 -2.81 19.67 -10.39
CA GLN A 8 -3.72 20.68 -10.95
C GLN A 8 -3.10 21.42 -12.13
N GLU A 9 -1.84 21.83 -12.01
CA GLU A 9 -1.07 22.49 -13.07
C GLU A 9 -0.83 21.57 -14.28
N HIS A 10 -0.47 20.30 -14.04
CA HIS A 10 -0.20 19.34 -15.11
C HIS A 10 -1.45 18.99 -15.91
N PHE A 11 -2.57 18.74 -15.23
CA PHE A 11 -3.81 18.31 -15.87
C PHE A 11 -4.73 19.47 -16.24
N GLN A 12 -4.40 20.70 -15.83
CA GLN A 12 -5.22 21.89 -16.05
C GLN A 12 -6.66 21.70 -15.53
N ARG A 13 -6.77 21.13 -14.33
CA ARG A 13 -8.05 20.83 -13.67
C ARG A 13 -8.05 21.38 -12.25
N SER A 14 -9.24 21.64 -11.71
CA SER A 14 -9.40 22.06 -10.33
C SER A 14 -8.96 20.97 -9.35
N GLY A 15 -8.49 21.38 -8.18
CA GLY A 15 -8.10 20.46 -7.09
C GLY A 15 -9.21 19.47 -6.73
N ASP A 16 -10.47 19.90 -6.74
CA ASP A 16 -11.63 19.02 -6.52
C ASP A 16 -11.73 17.91 -7.57
N THR A 17 -11.47 18.22 -8.83
CA THR A 17 -11.51 17.25 -9.93
C THR A 17 -10.37 16.24 -9.79
N ILE A 18 -9.17 16.74 -9.47
CA ILE A 18 -8.00 15.90 -9.19
C ILE A 18 -8.29 14.97 -8.01
N HIS A 19 -8.78 15.52 -6.90
CA HIS A 19 -9.11 14.75 -5.70
C HIS A 19 -10.14 13.65 -5.99
N LYS A 20 -11.23 13.96 -6.69
CA LYS A 20 -12.25 12.98 -7.09
C LYS A 20 -11.67 11.86 -7.97
N ALA A 21 -10.79 12.20 -8.91
CA ALA A 21 -10.15 11.22 -9.76
C ALA A 21 -9.28 10.26 -8.95
N PHE A 22 -8.41 10.77 -8.09
CA PHE A 22 -7.59 9.95 -7.19
C PHE A 22 -8.45 9.08 -6.27
N TYR A 23 -9.52 9.64 -5.70
CA TYR A 23 -10.44 8.91 -4.85
C TYR A 23 -11.13 7.74 -5.60
N HIS A 24 -11.58 7.97 -6.83
CA HIS A 24 -12.18 6.90 -7.65
C HIS A 24 -11.18 5.79 -7.98
N VAL A 25 -9.96 6.14 -8.39
CA VAL A 25 -8.92 5.14 -8.67
C VAL A 25 -8.61 4.34 -7.41
N LEU A 26 -8.41 5.02 -6.28
CA LEU A 26 -8.14 4.36 -5.00
C LEU A 26 -9.25 3.37 -4.66
N LYS A 27 -10.52 3.79 -4.76
CA LYS A 27 -11.69 2.96 -4.48
C LYS A 27 -11.75 1.72 -5.37
N ILE A 28 -11.39 1.84 -6.65
CA ILE A 28 -11.33 0.70 -7.57
C ILE A 28 -10.19 -0.24 -7.15
N THR A 29 -9.00 0.30 -6.91
CA THR A 29 -7.82 -0.51 -6.55
C THR A 29 -7.94 -1.20 -5.19
N SER A 30 -8.65 -0.59 -4.25
CA SER A 30 -8.94 -1.16 -2.93
C SER A 30 -10.20 -2.02 -2.92
N SER A 31 -10.92 -2.14 -4.04
CA SER A 31 -12.10 -2.98 -4.10
C SER A 31 -11.72 -4.46 -4.00
N PRO A 32 -12.48 -5.30 -3.29
CA PRO A 32 -12.17 -6.74 -3.17
C PRO A 32 -11.86 -7.46 -4.48
N PRO A 33 -12.62 -7.28 -5.59
CA PRO A 33 -12.31 -7.99 -6.83
C PRO A 33 -11.01 -7.55 -7.47
N PHE A 34 -10.61 -6.28 -7.34
CA PHE A 34 -9.34 -5.80 -7.87
C PHE A 34 -8.18 -6.17 -6.94
N TYR A 35 -8.31 -5.88 -5.64
CA TYR A 35 -7.27 -6.10 -4.66
C TYR A 35 -6.88 -7.58 -4.61
N ASN A 36 -7.85 -8.49 -4.53
CA ASN A 36 -7.56 -9.92 -4.46
C ASN A 36 -6.97 -10.49 -5.76
N ALA A 37 -7.25 -9.86 -6.91
CA ALA A 37 -6.76 -10.32 -8.21
C ALA A 37 -5.33 -9.84 -8.51
N TYR A 38 -4.91 -8.72 -7.93
CA TYR A 38 -3.64 -8.07 -8.30
C TYR A 38 -2.68 -7.83 -7.12
N VAL A 39 -3.18 -7.78 -5.89
CA VAL A 39 -2.36 -7.61 -4.70
C VAL A 39 -2.16 -8.98 -4.07
N HIS A 40 -1.01 -9.56 -4.36
CA HIS A 40 -0.54 -10.77 -3.71
C HIS A 40 0.46 -10.37 -2.64
N LEU A 41 0.14 -10.70 -1.38
CA LEU A 41 1.14 -10.67 -0.34
C LEU A 41 2.15 -11.78 -0.62
N PRO A 42 3.45 -11.55 -0.37
CA PRO A 42 4.42 -12.64 -0.36
C PRO A 42 3.92 -13.71 0.63
N GLU A 43 4.19 -14.97 0.31
CA GLU A 43 3.88 -16.08 1.21
C GLU A 43 4.51 -15.82 2.60
N ASP A 44 3.86 -16.32 3.66
CA ASP A 44 4.30 -16.19 5.06
C ASP A 44 5.66 -16.88 5.36
N GLU A 45 6.40 -17.29 4.32
CA GLU A 45 7.76 -17.76 4.44
C GLU A 45 8.68 -16.59 4.80
N VAL A 46 8.79 -16.34 6.11
CA VAL A 46 9.83 -15.49 6.69
C VAL A 46 11.19 -16.03 6.25
N PRO A 47 12.00 -15.27 5.49
CA PRO A 47 13.31 -15.72 5.08
C PRO A 47 14.15 -16.11 6.30
N ALA A 48 14.78 -17.28 6.26
CA ALA A 48 15.52 -17.86 7.40
C ALA A 48 16.64 -16.94 7.96
N ILE A 49 17.05 -15.90 7.22
CA ILE A 49 18.01 -14.89 7.68
C ILE A 49 17.45 -13.99 8.79
N ILE A 50 16.14 -13.82 8.88
CA ILE A 50 15.47 -12.95 9.87
C ILE A 50 15.51 -13.57 11.27
N PRO A 51 15.06 -14.82 11.51
CA PRO A 51 15.11 -15.42 12.85
C PRO A 51 16.54 -15.75 13.31
N ASN A 52 17.48 -15.97 12.38
CA ASN A 52 18.85 -16.37 12.71
C ASN A 52 19.80 -15.19 12.93
N ASN A 53 19.36 -13.94 12.72
CA ASN A 53 20.19 -12.76 12.87
C ASN A 53 19.73 -11.93 14.09
N PRO A 54 20.59 -11.75 15.12
CA PRO A 54 20.22 -10.99 16.31
C PRO A 54 19.89 -9.52 16.04
N CYS A 55 20.34 -8.94 14.91
CA CYS A 55 19.96 -7.58 14.50
C CYS A 55 18.48 -7.46 14.08
N PHE A 56 17.83 -8.57 13.72
CA PHE A 56 16.42 -8.59 13.30
C PHE A 56 15.48 -9.11 14.39
N HIS A 57 15.96 -9.33 15.62
CA HIS A 57 15.16 -9.82 16.73
C HIS A 57 13.91 -8.95 17.03
N ALA A 58 14.03 -7.63 16.85
CA ALA A 58 12.91 -6.70 17.02
C ALA A 58 11.77 -6.87 16.01
N PHE A 59 12.01 -7.57 14.90
CA PHE A 59 11.02 -7.85 13.85
C PHE A 59 10.41 -9.24 13.96
N CYS A 60 10.86 -10.08 14.91
CA CYS A 60 10.29 -11.42 15.13
C CYS A 60 8.80 -11.37 15.47
N ASP A 61 8.36 -10.35 16.21
CA ASP A 61 6.96 -10.17 16.60
C ASP A 61 6.17 -9.29 15.59
N ALA A 62 6.84 -8.70 14.60
CA ALA A 62 6.19 -7.84 13.60
C ALA A 62 5.27 -8.62 12.64
N HIS A 63 5.39 -9.94 12.62
CA HIS A 63 4.52 -10.82 11.83
C HIS A 63 3.05 -10.77 12.32
N ALA A 64 2.84 -10.57 13.63
CA ALA A 64 1.51 -10.47 14.25
C ALA A 64 0.82 -9.10 14.05
N ALA A 65 1.44 -8.18 13.30
CA ALA A 65 0.83 -6.90 12.95
C ALA A 65 0.03 -6.95 11.64
N GLY A 66 0.09 -8.08 10.91
CA GLY A 66 -0.65 -8.30 9.67
C GLY A 66 -2.03 -8.93 9.88
N ASP A 67 -2.20 -9.76 10.92
CA ASP A 67 -3.47 -10.36 11.32
C ASP A 67 -4.16 -9.48 12.36
N GLY A 68 -4.65 -8.32 11.91
CA GLY A 68 -5.48 -7.44 12.72
C GLY A 68 -6.59 -8.23 13.42
N SER A 69 -6.43 -8.41 14.73
CA SER A 69 -7.46 -8.86 15.66
C SER A 69 -8.31 -7.68 16.13
#